data_AF-A0AAU4L6E2-F1
#
_entry.id   AF-A0AAU4L6E2-F1
#
_cell.length_a   1.000
_cell.length_b   1.000
_cell.length_c   1.000
_cell.angle_alpha   90.00
_cell.angle_beta   90.00
_cell.angle_gamma   90.00
#
_symmetry.space_group_name_H-M   'P 1'
#
loop_
_entity.id
_entity.type
_entity.pdbx_description
1 polymer ?
#
loop_
_entity_poly.entity_id
_entity_poly.type
_entity_poly.pdbx_seq_one_letter_code
_entity_poly.pdbx_strand_id
1 'polypeptide(L)'
;MIILDHTAVLALCRGHRLLSGLAVVETDDPTQRAHVPALCLISASLELPGAAAHVGALPGLEFDPLDFAASAAVEQAIASGIDWRHAHAVYAAVSDTVDGQVLSATPEAYDGTGVWVVDIGKP
;
A
#
# COMPACT_ATOMS: atom_id res chain seq x y z
N MET A 1 -9.40 3.79 -6.23
CA MET A 1 -8.64 4.14 -5.00
C MET A 1 -7.14 4.00 -5.25
N ILE A 2 -6.26 4.82 -4.65
CA ILE A 2 -4.79 4.65 -4.76
C ILE A 2 -4.27 3.94 -3.52
N ILE A 3 -3.51 2.85 -3.70
CA ILE A 3 -2.94 2.05 -2.61
C ILE A 3 -1.42 2.06 -2.72
N LEU A 4 -0.73 2.30 -1.61
CA LEU A 4 0.72 2.23 -1.51
C LEU A 4 1.12 0.90 -0.88
N ASP A 5 1.78 0.03 -1.65
CA ASP A 5 2.40 -1.16 -1.06
C ASP A 5 3.66 -0.80 -0.26
N HIS A 6 4.32 -1.81 0.32
CA HIS A 6 5.50 -1.58 1.15
C HIS A 6 6.66 -0.94 0.38
N THR A 7 6.81 -1.22 -0.92
CA THR A 7 7.87 -0.64 -1.75
C THR A 7 7.58 0.83 -2.07
N ALA A 8 6.32 1.18 -2.29
CA ALA A 8 5.90 2.57 -2.44
C ALA A 8 6.04 3.36 -1.14
N VAL A 9 5.73 2.75 0.02
CA VAL A 9 5.99 3.36 1.34
C VAL A 9 7.48 3.65 1.52
N LEU A 10 8.37 2.70 1.15
CA LEU A 10 9.82 2.91 1.22
C LEU A 10 10.27 4.05 0.29
N ALA A 11 9.76 4.08 -0.94
CA ALA A 11 10.05 5.14 -1.90
C ALA A 11 9.60 6.52 -1.39
N LEU A 12 8.39 6.58 -0.80
CA LEU A 12 7.87 7.80 -0.18
C LEU A 12 8.79 8.29 0.95
N CYS A 13 9.19 7.41 1.86
CA CYS A 13 10.13 7.74 2.94
C CYS A 13 11.50 8.21 2.43
N ARG A 14 11.90 7.78 1.23
CA ARG A 14 13.15 8.21 0.56
C ARG A 14 12.99 9.47 -0.29
N GLY A 15 11.81 10.08 -0.30
CA GLY A 15 11.55 11.36 -0.98
C GLY A 15 11.15 11.21 -2.45
N HIS A 16 10.51 10.09 -2.83
CA HIS A 16 10.01 9.90 -4.18
C HIS A 16 8.99 10.98 -4.58
N ARG A 17 9.38 11.88 -5.49
CA ARG A 17 8.69 13.15 -5.79
C ARG A 17 7.18 13.00 -6.04
N LEU A 18 6.77 12.02 -6.84
CA LEU A 18 5.35 11.81 -7.17
C LEU A 18 4.55 11.36 -5.95
N LEU A 19 5.12 10.46 -5.14
CA LEU A 19 4.46 9.94 -3.94
C LEU A 19 4.40 11.00 -2.84
N SER A 20 5.46 11.79 -2.67
CA SER A 20 5.46 12.93 -1.75
C SER A 20 4.37 13.93 -2.12
N GLY A 21 4.12 14.15 -3.41
CA GLY A 21 3.02 15.00 -3.89
C GLY A 21 1.65 14.49 -3.46
N LEU A 22 1.41 13.17 -3.52
CA LEU A 22 0.15 12.57 -3.05
C LEU A 22 0.02 12.68 -1.52
N ALA A 23 1.08 12.41 -0.79
CA ALA A 23 1.05 12.27 0.67
C ALA A 23 0.92 13.61 1.43
N VAL A 24 1.19 14.75 0.80
CA VAL A 24 1.08 16.08 1.44
C VAL A 24 -0.21 16.83 1.11
N VAL A 25 -1.03 16.31 0.17
CA VAL A 25 -2.32 16.92 -0.16
C VAL A 25 -3.32 16.57 0.92
N GLU A 26 -3.63 17.56 1.76
CA GLU A 26 -4.72 17.46 2.72
C GLU A 26 -6.06 17.58 1.97
N THR A 27 -6.94 16.61 2.18
CA THR A 27 -8.29 16.57 1.62
C THR A 27 -9.28 16.23 2.71
N ASP A 28 -10.42 16.91 2.69
CA ASP A 28 -11.56 16.67 3.59
C ASP A 28 -12.25 15.32 3.29
N ASP A 29 -12.03 14.78 2.09
CA ASP A 29 -12.59 13.52 1.64
C ASP A 29 -11.54 12.39 1.77
N PRO A 30 -11.68 11.49 2.75
CA PRO A 30 -10.71 10.40 2.95
C PRO A 30 -10.63 9.45 1.75
N THR A 31 -11.66 9.37 0.90
CA THR A 31 -11.63 8.54 -0.32
C THR A 31 -10.69 9.09 -1.41
N GLN A 32 -10.21 10.33 -1.23
CA GLN A 32 -9.23 10.96 -2.11
C GLN A 32 -7.79 10.84 -1.59
N ARG A 33 -7.60 10.28 -0.39
CA ARG A 33 -6.26 10.02 0.18
C ARG A 33 -5.65 8.77 -0.44
N ALA A 34 -4.33 8.66 -0.38
CA ALA A 34 -3.67 7.41 -0.73
C ALA A 34 -3.73 6.46 0.48
N HIS A 35 -4.16 5.24 0.23
CA HIS A 35 -4.35 4.21 1.25
C HIS A 35 -3.06 3.42 1.47
N VAL A 36 -2.75 3.14 2.73
CA VAL A 36 -1.57 2.36 3.11
C VAL A 36 -2.00 1.20 3.99
N PRO A 37 -2.00 -0.04 3.46
CA PRO A 37 -2.37 -1.21 4.25
C PRO A 37 -1.41 -1.43 5.41
N ALA A 38 -1.94 -1.71 6.61
CA ALA A 38 -1.13 -1.84 7.82
C ALA A 38 -0.01 -2.91 7.74
N LEU A 39 -0.23 -3.96 6.94
CA LEU A 39 0.80 -5.00 6.74
C LEU A 39 1.95 -4.51 5.85
N CYS A 40 1.65 -3.63 4.88
CA CYS A 40 2.67 -2.97 4.07
C CYS A 40 3.51 -2.00 4.90
N LEU A 41 2.92 -1.32 5.89
CA LEU A 41 3.67 -0.53 6.87
C LEU A 41 4.65 -1.37 7.69
N ILE A 42 4.22 -2.56 8.14
CA ILE A 42 5.10 -3.49 8.87
C ILE A 42 6.28 -3.90 7.98
N SER A 43 6.01 -4.34 6.74
CA SER A 43 7.06 -4.73 5.80
C SER A 43 8.04 -3.58 5.53
N ALA A 44 7.55 -2.38 5.25
CA ALA A 44 8.40 -1.22 5.03
C ALA A 44 9.23 -0.87 6.28
N SER A 45 8.65 -0.99 7.48
CA SER A 45 9.33 -0.67 8.74
C SER A 45 10.41 -1.69 9.13
N LEU A 46 10.30 -2.94 8.65
CA LEU A 46 11.36 -3.94 8.80
C LEU A 46 12.59 -3.61 7.94
N GLU A 47 12.40 -2.98 6.78
CA GLU A 47 13.50 -2.54 5.91
C GLU A 47 14.05 -1.15 6.27
N LEU A 48 13.16 -0.22 6.66
CA LEU A 48 13.49 1.15 7.05
C LEU A 48 12.84 1.46 8.42
N PRO A 49 13.56 1.21 9.53
CA PRO A 49 13.06 1.54 10.86
C PRO A 49 12.61 3.01 10.96
N GLY A 50 11.38 3.22 11.45
CA GLY A 50 10.77 4.54 11.54
C GLY A 50 9.87 4.93 10.35
N ALA A 51 9.78 4.09 9.30
CA ALA A 51 8.90 4.34 8.16
C ALA A 51 7.45 4.61 8.57
N ALA A 52 6.86 3.78 9.45
CA ALA A 52 5.49 3.98 9.93
C ALA A 52 5.29 5.33 10.65
N ALA A 53 6.24 5.75 11.49
CA ALA A 53 6.16 7.04 12.17
C ALA A 53 6.30 8.22 11.20
N HIS A 54 7.15 8.07 10.18
CA HIS A 54 7.34 9.08 9.14
C HIS A 54 6.07 9.29 8.32
N VAL A 55 5.51 8.20 7.75
CA VAL A 55 4.31 8.31 6.91
C VAL A 55 3.06 8.62 7.72
N GLY A 56 2.97 8.17 8.97
CA GLY A 56 1.87 8.50 9.89
C GLY A 56 1.73 9.98 10.20
N ALA A 57 2.76 10.80 9.92
CA ALA A 57 2.71 12.25 10.05
C ALA A 57 2.22 12.98 8.78
N LEU A 58 1.96 12.26 7.68
CA LEU A 58 1.60 12.83 6.40
C LEU A 58 0.06 12.90 6.24
N PRO A 59 -0.53 14.07 5.93
CA PRO A 59 -1.98 14.28 5.97
C PRO A 59 -2.74 13.66 4.78
N GLY A 60 -2.06 13.37 3.67
CA GLY A 60 -2.65 12.81 2.46
C GLY A 60 -2.76 11.29 2.45
N LEU A 61 -2.53 10.64 3.60
CA LEU A 61 -2.56 9.19 3.74
C LEU A 61 -3.71 8.72 4.63
N GLU A 62 -4.32 7.61 4.24
CA GLU A 62 -5.27 6.84 5.04
C GLU A 62 -4.67 5.46 5.30
N PHE A 63 -4.97 4.84 6.45
CA PHE A 63 -4.32 3.59 6.87
C PHE A 63 -5.35 2.47 7.01
N ASP A 64 -5.26 1.47 6.12
CA ASP A 64 -6.22 0.37 6.14
C ASP A 64 -5.87 -0.62 7.27
N PRO A 65 -6.82 -0.90 8.19
CA PRO A 65 -6.57 -1.79 9.31
C PRO A 65 -6.44 -3.24 8.82
N LEU A 66 -5.53 -4.00 9.44
CA LEU A 66 -5.52 -5.46 9.32
C LEU A 66 -6.57 -6.04 10.28
N ASP A 67 -7.84 -5.83 9.96
CA ASP A 67 -8.96 -6.37 10.73
C ASP A 67 -9.15 -7.88 10.48
N PHE A 68 -10.22 -8.47 11.00
CA PHE A 68 -10.48 -9.90 10.82
C PHE A 68 -10.70 -10.29 9.35
N ALA A 69 -11.44 -9.48 8.58
CA ALA A 69 -11.72 -9.77 7.18
C ALA A 69 -10.44 -9.67 6.33
N ALA A 70 -9.66 -8.61 6.55
CA ALA A 70 -8.35 -8.43 5.93
C ALA A 70 -7.39 -9.56 6.31
N SER A 71 -7.36 -9.96 7.57
CA SER A 71 -6.50 -11.06 8.05
C SER A 71 -6.83 -12.39 7.37
N ALA A 72 -8.11 -12.75 7.29
CA ALA A 72 -8.55 -13.98 6.64
C ALA A 72 -8.25 -13.97 5.13
N ALA A 73 -8.43 -12.83 4.45
CA ALA A 73 -8.11 -12.69 3.04
C ALA A 73 -6.59 -12.78 2.78
N VAL A 74 -5.79 -12.12 3.62
CA VAL A 74 -4.32 -12.18 3.56
C VAL A 74 -3.83 -13.62 3.78
N GLU A 75 -4.39 -14.35 4.73
CA GLU A 75 -4.07 -15.77 4.93
C GLU A 75 -4.30 -16.60 3.67
N GLN A 76 -5.45 -16.43 3.01
CA GLN A 76 -5.77 -17.15 1.77
C GLN A 76 -4.86 -16.74 0.61
N ALA A 77 -4.56 -15.45 0.47
CA ALA A 77 -3.63 -14.94 -0.53
C ALA A 77 -2.24 -15.56 -0.36
N ILE A 78 -1.73 -15.62 0.88
CA ILE A 78 -0.45 -16.26 1.19
C ILE A 78 -0.49 -17.76 0.90
N ALA A 79 -1.57 -18.45 1.28
CA ALA A 79 -1.76 -19.86 0.99
C ALA A 79 -1.80 -20.14 -0.54
N SER A 80 -2.24 -19.17 -1.34
CA SER A 80 -2.23 -19.23 -2.81
C SER A 80 -0.88 -18.89 -3.46
N GLY A 81 0.14 -18.52 -2.66
CA GLY A 81 1.50 -18.27 -3.13
C GLY A 81 1.88 -16.78 -3.25
N ILE A 82 1.00 -15.86 -2.86
CA ILE A 82 1.33 -14.42 -2.83
C ILE A 82 2.26 -14.14 -1.64
N ASP A 83 3.33 -13.37 -1.86
CA ASP A 83 4.21 -12.94 -0.77
C ASP A 83 3.43 -12.09 0.24
N TRP A 84 3.61 -12.36 1.54
CA TRP A 84 2.87 -11.71 2.61
C TRP A 84 2.96 -10.19 2.58
N ARG A 85 4.06 -9.64 2.04
CA ARG A 85 4.31 -8.19 1.95
C ARG A 85 3.41 -7.48 0.94
N HIS A 86 2.85 -8.23 -0.01
CA HIS A 86 1.94 -7.74 -1.06
C HIS A 86 0.49 -8.13 -0.79
N ALA A 87 0.24 -9.20 -0.03
CA ALA A 87 -1.08 -9.79 0.19
C ALA A 87 -2.15 -8.79 0.70
N HIS A 88 -1.79 -7.90 1.63
CA HIS A 88 -2.76 -6.92 2.15
C HIS A 88 -3.08 -5.83 1.12
N ALA A 89 -2.11 -5.41 0.30
CA ALA A 89 -2.36 -4.50 -0.82
C ALA A 89 -3.25 -5.15 -1.89
N VAL A 90 -3.09 -6.46 -2.15
CA VAL A 90 -4.00 -7.20 -3.02
C VAL A 90 -5.42 -7.17 -2.47
N TYR A 91 -5.61 -7.47 -1.18
CA TYR A 91 -6.92 -7.39 -0.54
C TYR A 91 -7.53 -5.98 -0.63
N ALA A 92 -6.77 -4.95 -0.27
CA ALA A 92 -7.23 -3.56 -0.30
C ALA A 92 -7.66 -3.11 -1.71
N ALA A 93 -7.00 -3.61 -2.76
CA ALA A 93 -7.31 -3.24 -4.13
C ALA A 93 -8.62 -3.82 -4.66
N VAL A 94 -9.10 -4.92 -4.06
CA VAL A 94 -10.29 -5.65 -4.51
C VAL A 94 -11.46 -5.60 -3.53
N SER A 95 -11.26 -5.03 -2.34
CA SER A 95 -12.26 -5.04 -1.26
C SER A 95 -13.29 -3.91 -1.36
N ASP A 96 -12.98 -2.82 -2.07
CA ASP A 96 -13.86 -1.67 -2.24
C ASP A 96 -14.70 -1.76 -3.54
N THR A 97 -15.78 -0.99 -3.58
CA THR A 97 -16.69 -0.82 -4.72
C THR A 97 -16.06 -0.11 -5.91
N VAL A 98 -14.95 0.60 -5.68
CA VAL A 98 -14.15 1.29 -6.69
C VAL A 98 -12.83 0.55 -6.83
N ASP A 99 -12.54 0.05 -8.03
CA ASP A 99 -11.29 -0.65 -8.32
C ASP A 99 -10.07 0.16 -7.82
N GLY A 100 -9.23 -0.51 -7.02
CA GLY A 100 -8.00 0.05 -6.50
C GLY A 100 -6.85 -0.11 -7.50
N GLN A 101 -6.00 0.91 -7.58
CA GLN A 101 -4.68 0.79 -8.23
C GLN A 101 -3.59 0.73 -7.15
N VAL A 102 -2.68 -0.22 -7.28
CA VAL A 102 -1.52 -0.33 -6.40
C VAL A 102 -0.33 0.38 -7.02
N LEU A 103 0.32 1.26 -6.27
CA LEU A 103 1.62 1.81 -6.62
C LEU A 103 2.69 0.88 -6.03
N SER A 104 3.60 0.38 -6.87
CA SER A 104 4.63 -0.57 -6.48
C SER A 104 5.91 -0.39 -7.30
N ALA A 105 7.07 -0.62 -6.70
CA ALA A 105 8.35 -0.75 -7.39
C ALA A 105 8.65 -2.21 -7.82
N THR A 106 7.74 -3.14 -7.53
CA THR A 106 7.80 -4.56 -7.88
C THR A 106 6.48 -5.01 -8.51
N PRO A 107 6.05 -4.42 -9.64
CA PRO A 107 4.75 -4.72 -10.24
C PRO A 107 4.56 -6.20 -10.60
N GLU A 108 5.63 -6.90 -10.96
CA GLU A 108 5.63 -8.33 -11.26
C GLU A 108 5.17 -9.22 -10.08
N ALA A 109 5.28 -8.73 -8.84
CA ALA A 109 4.81 -9.47 -7.66
C ALA A 109 3.27 -9.60 -7.60
N TYR A 110 2.56 -8.87 -8.47
CA TYR A 110 1.10 -8.89 -8.58
C TYR A 110 0.59 -9.68 -9.79
N ASP A 111 1.48 -10.31 -10.56
CA ASP A 111 1.08 -11.12 -11.72
C ASP A 111 0.08 -12.23 -11.30
N GLY A 112 -1.03 -12.32 -12.04
CA GLY A 112 -2.09 -13.30 -11.77
C GLY A 112 -3.04 -12.94 -10.62
N THR A 113 -2.85 -11.81 -9.93
CA THR A 113 -3.75 -11.36 -8.85
C THR A 113 -5.00 -10.62 -9.37
N GLY A 114 -4.97 -10.15 -10.61
CA GLY A 114 -6.04 -9.32 -11.20
C GLY A 114 -6.03 -7.86 -10.75
N VAL A 115 -5.08 -7.47 -9.90
CA VAL A 115 -4.93 -6.09 -9.41
C VAL A 115 -4.29 -5.20 -10.48
N TRP A 116 -4.80 -3.98 -10.64
CA TRP A 116 -4.14 -2.98 -11.47
C TRP A 116 -2.96 -2.37 -10.72
N VAL A 117 -1.75 -2.54 -11.25
CA VAL A 117 -0.52 -2.01 -10.65
C VAL A 117 0.12 -0.97 -11.55
N VAL A 118 0.60 0.11 -10.92
CA VAL A 118 1.38 1.16 -11.55
C VAL A 118 2.80 1.08 -11.03
N ASP A 119 3.73 0.87 -11.94
CA ASP A 119 5.16 0.90 -11.65
C ASP A 119 5.60 2.33 -11.31
N ILE A 120 6.14 2.52 -10.10
CA ILE A 120 6.70 3.81 -9.67
C ILE A 120 8.17 3.96 -10.02
N GLY A 121 8.81 2.93 -10.57
CA GLY A 121 10.25 2.86 -10.80
C GLY A 121 11.02 2.54 -9.51
N LYS A 122 12.30 2.91 -9.49
CA LYS A 122 13.18 2.57 -8.35
C LYS A 122 12.71 3.28 -7.06
N PRO A 123 12.64 2.57 -5.92
CA PRO A 123 12.31 3.14 -4.63
C PRO A 123 13.48 3.93 -4.02
#